data_AF-A0A4Y4B8K0-F1
#
_entry.id   AF-A0A4Y4B8K0-F1
#
_cell.length_a   1.000
_cell.length_b   1.000
_cell.length_c   1.000
_cell.angle_alpha   90.00
_cell.angle_beta   90.00
_cell.angle_gamma   90.00
#
_symmetry.space_group_name_H-M   'P 1'
#
loop_
_entity.id
_entity.type
_entity.pdbx_description
1 polymer ?
#
loop_
_entity_poly.entity_id
_entity_poly.type
_entity_poly.pdbx_seq_one_letter_code
_entity_poly.pdbx_strand_id
1 'polypeptide(L)'
;MKRETTLEADEAALLARNEAVATIHEDAVRVGRASIAEVMGVHESTRRSDVERFNREVHALQRRSLVDYALRVRGLLAEDDAGPWRQKVERRPAGARNDLLREVGVPGALLLLDAMEPVPDEPAQASSLEEALARVADRCTCGYAKTRAVPRRLCLVCAMSVNDAWLFEEQRLLERSPQLARELDAIFDPLLDKIADMRNSPMEGFSDLAASLRRKASGRIAKANRAHREVKAQGDDKSWQELATLAALDPRPFPAGDAKRWKRTGWGSARLSAVALGEGNPEVKERMTKRAQTR
;
A
#
# COMPACT_ATOMS: atom_id res chain seq x y z
N MET A 1 0.78 -35.93 -0.99
CA MET A 1 1.25 -34.57 -1.34
C MET A 1 0.95 -33.64 -0.17
N LYS A 2 1.95 -33.13 0.54
CA LYS A 2 1.74 -32.11 1.59
C LYS A 2 1.39 -30.79 0.89
N ARG A 3 0.30 -30.13 1.30
CA ARG A 3 -0.05 -28.79 0.81
C ARG A 3 1.11 -27.85 1.17
N GLU A 4 1.72 -27.21 0.17
CA GLU A 4 2.66 -26.12 0.43
C GLU A 4 1.88 -24.92 0.96
N THR A 5 2.07 -24.62 2.24
CA THR A 5 1.53 -23.44 2.91
C THR A 5 2.45 -22.24 2.67
N THR A 6 1.86 -21.07 2.49
CA THR A 6 2.57 -19.79 2.40
C THR A 6 3.23 -19.47 3.74
N LEU A 7 4.37 -18.76 3.72
CA LEU A 7 5.14 -18.42 4.92
C LEU A 7 4.28 -17.62 5.93
N GLU A 8 3.44 -16.74 5.41
CA GLU A 8 2.46 -15.93 6.12
C GLU A 8 1.42 -16.82 6.86
N ALA A 9 0.98 -17.91 6.23
CA ALA A 9 0.00 -18.83 6.82
C ALA A 9 0.62 -19.71 7.89
N ASP A 10 1.90 -20.07 7.73
CA ASP A 10 2.65 -20.81 8.74
C ASP A 10 2.88 -19.98 10.01
N GLU A 11 3.24 -18.71 9.86
CA GLU A 11 3.39 -17.81 11.00
C GLU A 11 2.05 -17.60 11.71
N ALA A 12 0.97 -17.37 10.97
CA ALA A 12 -0.36 -17.21 11.58
C ALA A 12 -0.78 -18.47 12.36
N ALA A 13 -0.55 -19.66 11.79
CA ALA A 13 -0.83 -20.93 12.45
C ALA A 13 0.09 -21.18 13.66
N LEU A 14 1.31 -20.62 13.68
CA LEU A 14 2.25 -20.70 14.79
C LEU A 14 1.85 -19.80 15.94
N LEU A 15 1.50 -18.54 15.66
CA LEU A 15 1.00 -17.62 16.67
C LEU A 15 -0.31 -18.15 17.28
N ALA A 16 -1.22 -18.68 16.46
CA ALA A 16 -2.49 -19.24 16.95
C ALA A 16 -2.34 -20.42 17.91
N ARG A 17 -1.24 -21.19 17.83
CA ARG A 17 -0.98 -22.34 18.73
C ARG A 17 -0.03 -22.03 19.89
N ASN A 18 0.60 -20.86 19.91
CA ASN A 18 1.60 -20.49 20.92
C ASN A 18 1.27 -19.10 21.51
N GLU A 19 0.43 -19.11 22.56
CA GLU A 19 -0.11 -17.91 23.20
C GLU A 19 0.96 -16.96 23.74
N ALA A 20 2.05 -17.50 24.31
CA ALA A 20 3.15 -16.70 24.84
C ALA A 20 3.85 -15.90 23.73
N VAL A 21 4.10 -16.56 22.58
CA VAL A 21 4.71 -15.91 21.41
C VAL A 21 3.73 -14.93 20.77
N ALA A 22 2.45 -15.26 20.68
CA ALA A 22 1.41 -14.36 20.18
C ALA A 22 1.30 -13.07 20.99
N THR A 23 1.31 -13.16 22.32
CA THR A 23 1.28 -11.99 23.21
C THR A 23 2.49 -11.07 22.99
N ILE A 24 3.68 -11.66 22.84
CA ILE A 24 4.90 -10.90 22.54
C ILE A 24 4.82 -10.26 21.14
N HIS A 25 4.25 -10.97 20.17
CA HIS A 25 4.05 -10.47 18.81
C HIS A 25 3.11 -9.26 18.78
N GLU A 26 1.94 -9.37 19.41
CA GLU A 26 0.94 -8.28 19.48
C GLU A 26 1.52 -7.02 20.15
N ASP A 27 2.29 -7.20 21.23
CA ASP A 27 2.99 -6.11 21.90
C ASP A 27 4.04 -5.46 20.99
N ALA A 28 4.84 -6.27 20.29
CA ALA A 28 5.83 -5.78 19.33
C ALA A 28 5.16 -5.03 18.16
N VAL A 29 4.01 -5.50 17.66
CA VAL A 29 3.21 -4.80 16.64
C VAL A 29 2.76 -3.45 17.16
N ARG A 30 2.18 -3.40 18.36
CA ARG A 30 1.69 -2.17 18.99
C ARG A 30 2.81 -1.13 19.16
N VAL A 31 3.96 -1.54 19.70
CA VAL A 31 5.13 -0.68 19.91
C VAL A 31 5.74 -0.24 18.58
N GLY A 32 5.87 -1.15 17.62
CA GLY A 32 6.41 -0.88 16.29
C GLY A 32 5.57 0.14 15.53
N ARG A 33 4.23 -0.04 15.51
CA ARG A 33 3.29 0.92 14.90
C ARG A 33 3.38 2.30 15.55
N ALA A 34 3.42 2.36 16.88
CA ALA A 34 3.54 3.63 17.61
C ALA A 34 4.86 4.35 17.27
N SER A 35 5.97 3.61 17.19
CA SER A 35 7.28 4.18 16.89
C SER A 35 7.37 4.67 15.44
N ILE A 36 6.76 3.96 14.48
CA ILE A 36 6.67 4.43 13.08
C ILE A 36 5.85 5.71 12.99
N ALA A 37 4.74 5.79 13.73
CA ALA A 37 3.93 7.00 13.81
C ALA A 37 4.72 8.18 14.41
N GLU A 38 5.57 7.94 15.40
CA GLU A 38 6.46 8.96 15.98
C GLU A 38 7.49 9.46 14.97
N VAL A 39 8.20 8.55 14.27
CA VAL A 39 9.15 8.91 13.21
C VAL A 39 8.45 9.72 12.12
N MET A 40 7.25 9.31 11.71
CA MET A 40 6.44 10.09 10.77
C MET A 40 6.14 11.50 11.31
N GLY A 41 5.72 11.62 12.57
CA GLY A 41 5.46 12.92 13.21
C GLY A 41 6.68 13.84 13.29
N VAL A 42 7.86 13.30 13.60
CA VAL A 42 9.12 14.08 13.63
C VAL A 42 9.50 14.60 12.25
N HIS A 43 9.40 13.76 11.21
CA HIS A 43 9.64 14.18 9.83
C HIS A 43 8.61 15.21 9.33
N GLU A 44 7.36 15.10 9.78
CA GLU A 44 6.32 16.11 9.50
C GLU A 44 6.66 17.47 10.16
N SER A 45 7.17 17.47 11.40
CA SER A 45 7.48 18.70 12.16
C SER A 45 8.72 19.47 11.66
N THR A 46 9.71 18.78 11.08
CA THR A 46 11.01 19.36 10.73
C THR A 46 11.07 20.03 9.34
N ARG A 47 9.97 20.00 8.56
CA ARG A 47 9.80 20.71 7.26
C ARG A 47 10.85 20.44 6.17
N ARG A 48 11.77 19.48 6.35
CA ARG A 48 12.70 18.99 5.32
C ARG A 48 12.30 17.58 4.92
N SER A 49 11.84 17.39 3.68
CA SER A 49 11.51 16.06 3.14
C SER A 49 12.80 15.33 2.75
N ASP A 50 13.52 14.80 3.73
CA ASP A 50 14.63 13.90 3.49
C ASP A 50 14.09 12.46 3.47
N VAL A 51 13.62 12.06 2.28
CA VAL A 51 13.03 10.74 2.04
C VAL A 51 14.03 9.62 2.32
N GLU A 52 15.31 9.85 2.05
CA GLU A 52 16.35 8.87 2.34
C GLU A 52 16.56 8.71 3.84
N ARG A 53 16.56 9.82 4.59
CA ARG A 53 16.62 9.79 6.05
C ARG A 53 15.40 9.10 6.65
N PHE A 54 14.19 9.40 6.16
CA PHE A 54 12.98 8.72 6.61
C PHE A 54 13.06 7.21 6.37
N ASN A 55 13.43 6.79 5.16
CA ASN A 55 13.58 5.37 4.83
C ASN A 55 14.64 4.70 5.70
N ARG A 56 15.78 5.36 5.97
CA ARG A 56 16.81 4.85 6.88
C ARG A 56 16.28 4.72 8.31
N GLU A 57 15.53 5.69 8.81
CA GLU A 57 14.97 5.68 10.16
C GLU A 57 13.89 4.60 10.33
N VAL A 58 13.01 4.43 9.33
CA VAL A 58 12.01 3.34 9.30
C VAL A 58 12.70 1.98 9.20
N HIS A 59 13.68 1.80 8.31
CA HIS A 59 14.43 0.53 8.23
C HIS A 59 15.17 0.21 9.53
N ALA A 60 15.80 1.21 10.15
CA ALA A 60 16.48 1.02 11.43
C ALA A 60 15.48 0.66 12.54
N LEU A 61 14.28 1.23 12.51
CA LEU A 61 13.20 0.92 13.46
C LEU A 61 12.65 -0.48 13.25
N GLN A 62 12.32 -0.87 12.01
CA GLN A 62 11.88 -2.22 11.67
C GLN A 62 12.90 -3.25 12.12
N ARG A 63 14.20 -3.02 11.85
CA ARG A 63 15.29 -3.87 12.32
C ARG A 63 15.33 -3.97 13.84
N ARG A 64 15.27 -2.85 14.57
CA ARG A 64 15.26 -2.84 16.04
C ARG A 64 14.07 -3.61 16.61
N SER A 65 12.86 -3.37 16.09
CA SER A 65 11.64 -4.05 16.54
C SER A 65 11.72 -5.56 16.31
N LEU A 66 12.27 -5.99 15.18
CA LEU A 66 12.44 -7.42 14.89
C LEU A 66 13.51 -8.07 15.76
N VAL A 67 14.63 -7.39 16.01
CA VAL A 67 15.67 -7.89 16.91
C VAL A 67 15.15 -7.99 18.34
N ASP A 68 14.43 -6.99 18.83
CA ASP A 68 13.78 -7.01 20.15
C ASP A 68 12.78 -8.17 20.25
N TYR A 69 11.89 -8.30 19.26
CA TYR A 69 10.95 -9.43 19.17
C TYR A 69 11.69 -10.77 19.23
N ALA A 70 12.74 -10.95 18.42
CA ALA A 70 13.53 -12.18 18.38
C ALA A 70 14.20 -12.52 19.71
N LEU A 71 14.69 -11.50 20.43
CA LEU A 71 15.24 -11.68 21.77
C LEU A 71 14.18 -12.12 22.77
N ARG A 72 12.97 -11.56 22.69
CA ARG A 72 11.86 -11.87 23.60
C ARG A 72 11.25 -13.25 23.37
N VAL A 73 11.23 -13.73 22.13
CA VAL A 73 10.72 -15.08 21.79
C VAL A 73 11.81 -16.16 21.87
N ARG A 74 13.05 -15.78 22.18
CA ARG A 74 14.17 -16.71 22.29
C ARG A 74 13.88 -17.74 23.38
N GLY A 75 13.97 -19.03 23.01
CA GLY A 75 13.69 -20.14 23.92
C GLY A 75 12.21 -20.47 24.09
N LEU A 76 11.29 -19.70 23.49
CA LEU A 76 9.85 -20.02 23.44
C LEU A 76 9.47 -20.80 22.17
N LEU A 77 10.34 -20.79 21.16
CA LEU A 77 10.14 -21.48 19.89
C LEU A 77 11.04 -22.71 19.82
N ALA A 78 10.43 -23.86 19.53
CA ALA A 78 11.16 -25.08 19.25
C ALA A 78 11.87 -24.99 17.89
N GLU A 79 13.00 -25.69 17.75
CA GLU A 79 13.72 -25.78 16.48
C GLU A 79 12.88 -26.45 15.37
N ASP A 80 11.96 -27.33 15.75
CA ASP A 80 11.01 -27.97 14.82
C ASP A 80 10.01 -26.96 14.21
N ASP A 81 9.73 -25.86 14.93
CA ASP A 81 8.88 -24.77 14.44
C ASP A 81 9.69 -23.73 13.65
N ALA A 82 10.87 -23.36 14.15
CA ALA A 82 11.68 -22.30 13.57
C ALA A 82 12.52 -22.74 12.35
N GLY A 83 12.98 -24.00 12.33
CA GLY A 83 13.81 -24.56 11.26
C GLY A 83 13.13 -24.56 9.88
N PRO A 84 11.90 -25.10 9.74
CA PRO A 84 11.17 -25.07 8.47
C PRO A 84 10.89 -23.64 7.97
N TRP A 85 10.57 -22.73 8.89
CA TRP A 85 10.37 -21.31 8.57
C TRP A 85 11.65 -20.69 8.00
N ARG A 86 12.80 -20.89 8.67
CA ARG A 86 14.10 -20.38 8.19
C ARG A 86 14.44 -20.94 6.80
N GLN A 87 14.22 -22.23 6.56
CA GLN A 87 14.45 -22.81 5.23
C GLN A 87 13.58 -22.17 4.14
N LYS A 88 12.32 -21.82 4.46
CA LYS A 88 11.45 -21.12 3.52
C LYS A 88 11.94 -19.70 3.24
N VAL A 89 12.43 -19.00 4.26
CA VAL A 89 13.03 -17.65 4.10
C VAL A 89 14.33 -17.70 3.29
N GLU A 90 15.19 -18.69 3.53
CA GLU A 90 16.45 -18.86 2.77
C GLU A 90 16.22 -19.03 1.28
N ARG A 91 15.16 -19.74 0.89
CA ARG A 91 14.78 -19.95 -0.52
C ARG A 91 14.18 -18.71 -1.20
N ARG A 92 13.83 -17.66 -0.44
CA ARG A 92 13.31 -16.41 -1.02
C ARG A 92 14.45 -15.65 -1.72
N PRO A 93 14.17 -14.81 -2.73
CA PRO A 93 15.18 -13.98 -3.37
C PRO A 93 15.80 -12.97 -2.38
N ALA A 94 17.04 -12.56 -2.66
CA ALA A 94 17.72 -11.51 -1.88
C ALA A 94 16.98 -10.16 -1.98
N GLY A 95 17.10 -9.35 -0.94
CA GLY A 95 16.48 -8.02 -0.87
C GLY A 95 16.23 -7.61 0.56
N ALA A 96 16.28 -6.30 0.84
CA ALA A 96 16.35 -5.74 2.19
C ALA A 96 15.35 -6.35 3.21
N ARG A 97 14.10 -6.61 2.79
CA ARG A 97 13.08 -7.27 3.61
C ARG A 97 13.45 -8.73 3.92
N ASN A 98 13.76 -9.54 2.91
CA ASN A 98 14.11 -10.95 3.09
C ASN A 98 15.47 -11.11 3.78
N ASP A 99 16.42 -10.21 3.52
CA ASP A 99 17.73 -10.21 4.18
C ASP A 99 17.58 -9.93 5.67
N LEU A 100 16.67 -9.03 6.05
CA LEU A 100 16.33 -8.76 7.45
C LEU A 100 15.61 -9.95 8.11
N LEU A 101 14.74 -10.65 7.38
CA LEU A 101 14.12 -11.90 7.87
C LEU A 101 15.15 -13.01 8.09
N ARG A 102 16.13 -13.17 7.19
CA ARG A 102 17.25 -14.12 7.36
C ARG A 102 18.11 -13.76 8.56
N GLU A 103 18.43 -12.47 8.72
CA GLU A 103 19.23 -11.97 9.83
C GLU A 103 18.56 -12.27 11.18
N VAL A 104 17.24 -12.04 11.27
CA VAL A 104 16.48 -12.18 12.51
C VAL A 104 16.14 -13.63 12.81
N GLY A 105 15.79 -14.42 11.79
CA GLY A 105 15.77 -15.88 11.87
C GLY A 105 14.66 -16.50 12.74
N VAL A 106 13.62 -15.74 13.11
CA VAL A 106 12.52 -16.23 13.95
C VAL A 106 11.13 -16.10 13.30
N PRO A 107 10.26 -17.13 13.44
CA PRO A 107 8.86 -17.03 13.08
C PRO A 107 8.11 -15.87 13.75
N GLY A 108 7.22 -15.24 13.00
CA GLY A 108 6.43 -14.06 13.38
C GLY A 108 7.06 -12.74 12.92
N ALA A 109 8.32 -12.79 12.47
CA ALA A 109 9.04 -11.64 11.94
C ALA A 109 8.41 -11.08 10.65
N LEU A 110 7.85 -11.94 9.79
CA LEU A 110 7.21 -11.52 8.55
C LEU A 110 5.90 -10.77 8.86
N LEU A 111 5.02 -11.34 9.66
CA LEU A 111 3.78 -10.71 10.08
C LEU A 111 4.03 -9.44 10.90
N LEU A 112 5.10 -9.39 11.70
CA LEU A 112 5.48 -8.19 12.42
C LEU A 112 5.93 -7.08 11.48
N LEU A 113 6.75 -7.39 10.46
CA LEU A 113 7.10 -6.43 9.41
C LEU A 113 5.85 -5.91 8.69
N ASP A 114 4.96 -6.81 8.27
CA ASP A 114 3.75 -6.44 7.54
C ASP A 114 2.83 -5.55 8.37
N ALA A 115 2.71 -5.84 9.67
CA ALA A 115 1.92 -5.03 10.58
C ALA A 115 2.55 -3.65 10.84
N MET A 116 3.87 -3.53 10.71
CA MET A 116 4.60 -2.27 10.79
C MET A 116 4.62 -1.51 9.46
N GLU A 117 4.36 -2.16 8.33
CA GLU A 117 4.09 -1.45 7.09
C GLU A 117 2.79 -0.65 7.25
N PRO A 118 2.76 0.62 6.82
CA PRO A 118 1.54 1.42 6.87
C PRO A 118 0.55 0.93 5.80
N VAL A 119 -0.14 -0.17 6.08
CA VAL A 119 -1.28 -0.67 5.32
C VAL A 119 -2.47 -0.81 6.29
N PRO A 120 -3.58 -0.08 6.08
CA PRO A 120 -4.77 -0.24 6.90
C PRO A 120 -5.45 -1.58 6.62
N ASP A 121 -5.96 -2.21 7.69
CA ASP A 121 -6.96 -3.27 7.63
C ASP A 121 -8.11 -2.81 6.71
N GLU A 122 -8.52 -3.66 5.74
CA GLU A 122 -9.56 -3.34 4.76
C GLU A 122 -10.80 -2.75 5.44
N PRO A 123 -11.06 -1.43 5.33
CA PRO A 123 -12.35 -0.91 5.68
C PRO A 123 -13.24 -1.13 4.46
N ALA A 124 -14.50 -1.53 4.68
CA ALA A 124 -15.53 -1.48 3.64
C ALA A 124 -15.41 -0.18 2.84
N GLN A 125 -15.35 -0.22 1.51
CA GLN A 125 -15.20 0.99 0.68
C GLN A 125 -16.20 2.06 1.15
N ALA A 126 -15.69 3.21 1.60
CA ALA A 126 -16.55 4.31 2.03
C ALA A 126 -17.31 4.85 0.81
N SER A 127 -18.62 5.05 0.95
CA SER A 127 -19.47 5.51 -0.16
C SER A 127 -19.36 7.01 -0.41
N SER A 128 -18.70 7.74 0.51
CA SER A 128 -18.43 9.17 0.40
C SER A 128 -17.14 9.57 1.11
N LEU A 129 -16.63 10.77 0.75
CA LEU A 129 -15.49 11.39 1.44
C LEU A 129 -15.78 11.67 2.92
N GLU A 130 -17.04 11.99 3.25
CA GLU A 130 -17.44 12.31 4.61
C GLU A 130 -17.30 11.10 5.54
N GLU A 131 -17.82 9.95 5.09
CA GLU A 131 -17.68 8.66 5.77
C GLU A 131 -16.20 8.24 5.86
N ALA A 132 -15.46 8.37 4.76
CA ALA A 132 -14.04 8.00 4.72
C ALA A 132 -13.21 8.79 5.73
N LEU A 133 -13.50 10.07 5.91
CA LEU A 133 -12.81 10.94 6.86
C LEU A 133 -13.25 10.73 8.30
N ALA A 134 -14.53 10.46 8.55
CA ALA A 134 -15.04 10.17 9.89
C ALA A 134 -14.32 8.96 10.54
N ARG A 135 -14.05 7.90 9.75
CA ARG A 135 -13.36 6.67 10.20
C ARG A 135 -11.88 6.85 10.54
N VAL A 136 -11.28 7.97 10.15
CA VAL A 136 -9.87 8.27 10.40
C VAL A 136 -9.71 9.53 11.24
N ALA A 137 -10.80 10.08 11.78
CA ALA A 137 -10.78 11.35 12.49
C ALA A 137 -9.91 11.29 13.74
N ASP A 138 -9.94 10.19 14.47
CA ASP A 138 -9.09 9.90 15.64
C ASP A 138 -7.59 9.83 15.29
N ARG A 139 -7.26 9.25 14.13
CA ARG A 139 -5.88 9.06 13.62
C ARG A 139 -5.37 10.22 12.76
N CYS A 140 -6.19 11.24 12.51
CA CYS A 140 -5.85 12.37 11.67
C CYS A 140 -4.85 13.31 12.36
N THR A 141 -3.67 13.49 11.75
CA THR A 141 -2.64 14.44 12.23
C THR A 141 -2.68 15.79 11.51
N CYS A 142 -3.19 15.86 10.27
CA CYS A 142 -3.26 17.12 9.51
C CYS A 142 -4.48 17.99 9.83
N GLY A 143 -5.36 17.56 10.75
CA GLY A 143 -6.58 18.28 11.13
C GLY A 143 -7.73 18.23 10.12
N TYR A 144 -7.51 17.76 8.89
CA TYR A 144 -8.51 17.76 7.82
C TYR A 144 -9.76 16.95 8.17
N ALA A 145 -9.60 15.73 8.67
CA ALA A 145 -10.74 14.87 9.00
C ALA A 145 -11.60 15.44 10.14
N LYS A 146 -11.00 16.21 11.05
CA LYS A 146 -11.68 16.80 12.22
C LYS A 146 -12.35 18.13 11.90
N THR A 147 -11.65 19.00 11.18
CA THR A 147 -12.04 20.41 11.00
C THR A 147 -12.56 20.73 9.60
N ARG A 148 -12.33 19.83 8.64
CA ARG A 148 -12.58 20.05 7.20
C ARG A 148 -11.82 21.22 6.58
N ALA A 149 -10.92 21.87 7.33
CA ALA A 149 -10.00 22.86 6.80
C ALA A 149 -8.94 22.16 5.95
N VAL A 150 -8.90 22.49 4.65
CA VAL A 150 -7.95 21.86 3.70
C VAL A 150 -6.52 22.28 4.05
N PRO A 151 -5.65 21.33 4.44
CA PRO A 151 -4.27 21.63 4.77
C PRO A 151 -3.43 21.82 3.51
N ARG A 152 -2.22 22.35 3.65
CA ARG A 152 -1.26 22.44 2.53
C ARG A 152 -0.83 21.07 2.00
N ARG A 153 -0.84 20.04 2.86
CA ARG A 153 -0.60 18.63 2.55
C ARG A 153 -1.47 17.78 3.46
N LEU A 154 -2.02 16.68 2.95
CA LEU A 154 -2.76 15.72 3.75
C LEU A 154 -1.80 14.84 4.56
N CYS A 155 -2.21 14.39 5.73
CA CYS A 155 -1.56 13.26 6.40
C CYS A 155 -1.91 11.97 5.67
N LEU A 156 -1.12 10.91 5.88
CA LEU A 156 -1.28 9.66 5.14
C LEU A 156 -2.69 9.08 5.25
N VAL A 157 -3.27 9.04 6.45
CA VAL A 157 -4.64 8.51 6.65
C VAL A 157 -5.70 9.31 5.89
N CYS A 158 -5.60 10.64 5.84
CA CYS A 158 -6.54 11.47 5.09
C CYS A 158 -6.30 11.37 3.58
N ALA A 159 -5.04 11.23 3.15
CA ALA A 159 -4.70 11.05 1.75
C ALA A 159 -5.26 9.72 1.21
N MET A 160 -5.21 8.65 2.01
CA MET A 160 -5.83 7.37 1.68
C MET A 160 -7.35 7.48 1.63
N SER A 161 -8.01 8.07 2.63
CA SER A 161 -9.47 8.31 2.62
C SER A 161 -9.92 9.12 1.41
N VAL A 162 -9.15 10.15 1.01
CA VAL A 162 -9.42 10.94 -0.20
C VAL A 162 -9.26 10.11 -1.46
N ASN A 163 -8.20 9.28 -1.55
CA ASN A 163 -7.96 8.42 -2.70
C ASN A 163 -9.07 7.36 -2.85
N ASP A 164 -9.57 6.79 -1.75
CA ASP A 164 -10.67 5.82 -1.77
C ASP A 164 -11.98 6.47 -2.24
N ALA A 165 -12.30 7.66 -1.71
CA ALA A 165 -13.46 8.42 -2.19
C ALA A 165 -13.32 8.81 -3.67
N TRP A 166 -12.10 9.13 -4.11
CA TRP A 166 -11.81 9.45 -5.50
C TRP A 166 -11.99 8.25 -6.44
N LEU A 167 -11.55 7.06 -6.02
CA LEU A 167 -11.77 5.80 -6.74
C LEU A 167 -13.25 5.45 -6.83
N PHE A 168 -13.98 5.57 -5.72
CA PHE A 168 -15.42 5.30 -5.68
C PHE A 168 -16.18 6.20 -6.67
N GLU A 169 -15.88 7.50 -6.64
CA GLU A 169 -16.50 8.45 -7.55
C GLU A 169 -16.10 8.20 -9.02
N GLU A 170 -14.85 7.79 -9.28
CA GLU A 170 -14.40 7.37 -10.62
C GLU A 170 -15.21 6.18 -11.13
N GLN A 171 -15.44 5.17 -10.27
CA GLN A 171 -16.24 4.00 -10.62
C GLN A 171 -17.70 4.38 -10.93
N ARG A 172 -18.31 5.24 -10.11
CA ARG A 172 -19.67 5.75 -10.32
C ARG A 172 -19.83 6.46 -11.68
N LEU A 173 -18.81 7.22 -12.09
CA LEU A 173 -18.79 7.88 -13.40
C LEU A 173 -18.62 6.86 -14.55
N LEU A 174 -17.79 5.84 -14.35
CA LEU A 174 -17.53 4.79 -15.34
C LEU A 174 -18.72 3.85 -15.55
N GLU A 175 -19.56 3.62 -14.55
CA GLU A 175 -20.82 2.87 -14.69
C GLU A 175 -21.76 3.49 -15.75
N ARG A 176 -21.74 4.82 -15.88
CA ARG A 176 -22.50 5.57 -16.89
C ARG A 176 -21.84 5.55 -18.27
N SER A 177 -20.62 5.03 -18.36
CA SER A 177 -19.86 4.92 -19.61
C SER A 177 -19.17 3.54 -19.74
N PRO A 178 -19.94 2.45 -19.91
CA PRO A 178 -19.39 1.08 -19.91
C PRO A 178 -18.36 0.79 -21.00
N GLN A 179 -18.39 1.53 -22.11
CA GLN A 179 -17.39 1.38 -23.17
C GLN A 179 -16.03 1.94 -22.74
N LEU A 180 -16.00 3.14 -22.15
CA LEU A 180 -14.78 3.70 -21.56
C LEU A 180 -14.27 2.83 -20.42
N ALA A 181 -15.15 2.32 -19.55
CA ALA A 181 -14.76 1.41 -18.47
C ALA A 181 -13.97 0.21 -18.99
N ARG A 182 -14.51 -0.49 -20.01
CA ARG A 182 -13.83 -1.63 -20.65
C ARG A 182 -12.49 -1.26 -21.29
N GLU A 183 -12.39 -0.10 -21.92
CA GLU A 183 -11.12 0.38 -22.48
C GLU A 183 -10.08 0.68 -21.39
N LEU A 184 -10.50 1.25 -20.26
CA LEU A 184 -9.63 1.47 -19.11
C LEU A 184 -9.19 0.14 -18.50
N ASP A 185 -10.08 -0.85 -18.35
CA ASP A 185 -9.72 -2.19 -17.86
C ASP A 185 -8.66 -2.85 -18.75
N ALA A 186 -8.82 -2.77 -20.07
CA ALA A 186 -7.82 -3.27 -21.03
C ALA A 186 -6.46 -2.54 -20.98
N ILE A 187 -6.39 -1.37 -20.33
CA ILE A 187 -5.15 -0.66 -20.03
C ILE A 187 -4.60 -1.11 -18.67
N PHE A 188 -5.45 -1.27 -17.66
CA PHE A 188 -5.08 -1.60 -16.29
C PHE A 188 -4.70 -3.06 -16.09
N ASP A 189 -5.40 -4.03 -16.66
CA ASP A 189 -5.10 -5.45 -16.53
C ASP A 189 -3.61 -5.79 -16.81
N PRO A 190 -3.06 -5.45 -18.00
CA PRO A 190 -1.65 -5.73 -18.27
C PRO A 190 -0.68 -4.86 -17.45
N LEU A 191 -1.12 -3.71 -16.94
CA LEU A 191 -0.31 -2.87 -16.05
C LEU A 191 -0.19 -3.53 -14.67
N LEU A 192 -1.31 -3.95 -14.09
CA LEU A 192 -1.41 -4.61 -12.80
C LEU A 192 -0.62 -5.91 -12.80
N ASP A 193 -0.78 -6.75 -13.83
CA ASP A 193 -0.03 -8.00 -13.95
C ASP A 193 1.49 -7.77 -13.98
N LYS A 194 1.95 -6.76 -14.73
CA LYS A 194 3.39 -6.42 -14.79
C LYS A 194 3.89 -5.87 -13.45
N ILE A 195 3.11 -5.02 -12.79
CA ILE A 195 3.48 -4.49 -11.47
C ILE A 195 3.55 -5.63 -10.45
N ALA A 196 2.59 -6.55 -10.46
CA ALA A 196 2.58 -7.73 -9.62
C ALA A 196 3.78 -8.65 -9.89
N ASP A 197 4.11 -8.94 -11.14
CA ASP A 197 5.28 -9.73 -11.51
C ASP A 197 6.59 -9.12 -11.00
N MET A 198 6.76 -7.82 -11.24
CA MET A 198 7.97 -7.11 -10.80
C MET A 198 8.06 -7.03 -9.27
N ARG A 199 6.94 -7.00 -8.56
CA ARG A 199 6.90 -7.04 -7.09
C ARG A 199 7.22 -8.43 -6.54
N ASN A 200 6.73 -9.48 -7.19
CA ASN A 200 7.09 -10.87 -6.85
C ASN A 200 8.55 -11.21 -7.17
N SER A 201 9.20 -10.44 -8.05
CA SER A 201 10.61 -10.64 -8.41
C SER A 201 11.31 -9.30 -8.60
N PRO A 202 11.63 -8.58 -7.50
CA PRO A 202 12.23 -7.26 -7.57
C PRO A 202 13.60 -7.32 -8.25
N MET A 203 13.81 -6.45 -9.23
CA MET A 203 15.08 -6.29 -9.95
C MET A 203 15.65 -4.88 -9.71
N GLU A 204 16.95 -4.71 -9.93
CA GLU A 204 17.57 -3.39 -9.97
C GLU A 204 16.85 -2.48 -11.00
N GLY A 205 16.60 -1.21 -10.64
CA GLY A 205 15.84 -0.28 -11.49
C GLY A 205 14.32 -0.48 -11.50
N PHE A 206 13.77 -1.35 -10.64
CA PHE A 206 12.32 -1.60 -10.53
C PHE A 206 11.47 -0.33 -10.44
N SER A 207 11.85 0.64 -9.59
CA SER A 207 11.10 1.89 -9.40
C SER A 207 10.95 2.68 -10.70
N ASP A 208 12.02 2.76 -11.50
CA ASP A 208 12.02 3.47 -12.78
C ASP A 208 11.19 2.74 -13.83
N LEU A 209 11.25 1.41 -13.85
CA LEU A 209 10.45 0.58 -14.74
C LEU A 209 8.95 0.70 -14.40
N ALA A 210 8.58 0.65 -13.12
CA ALA A 210 7.21 0.85 -12.66
C ALA A 210 6.69 2.27 -12.99
N ALA A 211 7.54 3.29 -12.82
CA ALA A 211 7.22 4.66 -13.22
C ALA A 211 7.06 4.81 -14.74
N SER A 212 7.87 4.11 -15.54
CA SER A 212 7.76 4.08 -17.01
C SER A 212 6.46 3.41 -17.48
N LEU A 213 6.09 2.28 -16.88
CA LEU A 213 4.84 1.58 -17.18
C LEU A 213 3.61 2.45 -16.85
N ARG A 214 3.61 3.12 -15.69
CA ARG A 214 2.53 4.07 -15.34
C ARG A 214 2.47 5.27 -16.30
N ARG A 215 3.61 5.81 -16.73
CA ARG A 215 3.64 6.88 -17.75
C ARG A 215 3.02 6.42 -19.08
N LYS A 216 3.34 5.21 -19.54
CA LYS A 216 2.74 4.62 -20.75
C LYS A 216 1.23 4.41 -20.58
N ALA A 217 0.79 3.90 -19.43
CA ALA A 217 -0.62 3.74 -19.11
C ALA A 217 -1.35 5.09 -19.11
N SER A 218 -0.79 6.11 -18.46
CA SER A 218 -1.34 7.48 -18.46
C SER A 218 -1.57 8.03 -19.87
N GLY A 219 -0.64 7.81 -20.80
CA GLY A 219 -0.80 8.22 -22.19
C GLY A 219 -1.94 7.48 -22.91
N ARG A 220 -2.10 6.18 -22.66
CA ARG A 220 -3.22 5.38 -23.20
C ARG A 220 -4.57 5.81 -22.61
N ILE A 221 -4.62 6.06 -21.30
CA ILE A 221 -5.81 6.56 -20.59
C ILE A 221 -6.23 7.91 -21.17
N ALA A 222 -5.28 8.83 -21.39
CA ALA A 222 -5.55 10.13 -22.00
C ALA A 222 -6.11 9.98 -23.44
N LYS A 223 -5.63 8.99 -24.20
CA LYS A 223 -6.15 8.70 -25.54
C LYS A 223 -7.59 8.17 -25.49
N ALA A 224 -7.88 7.23 -24.59
CA ALA A 224 -9.24 6.72 -24.38
C ALA A 224 -10.19 7.85 -23.97
N ASN A 225 -9.79 8.67 -22.98
CA ASN A 225 -10.58 9.83 -22.54
C ASN A 225 -10.88 10.83 -23.67
N ARG A 226 -9.94 11.04 -24.61
CA ARG A 226 -10.18 11.89 -25.79
C ARG A 226 -11.17 11.29 -26.77
N ALA A 227 -11.13 9.97 -26.98
CA ALA A 227 -12.08 9.26 -27.83
C ALA A 227 -13.51 9.32 -27.27
N HIS A 228 -13.64 9.39 -25.93
CA HIS A 228 -14.92 9.43 -25.21
C HIS A 228 -15.29 10.83 -24.69
N ARG A 229 -14.77 11.91 -25.30
CA ARG A 229 -14.95 13.30 -24.80
C ARG A 229 -16.41 13.73 -24.68
N GLU A 230 -17.27 13.28 -25.60
CA GLU A 230 -18.68 13.67 -25.66
C GLU A 230 -19.49 13.04 -24.53
N VAL A 231 -19.19 11.78 -24.19
CA VAL A 231 -19.78 11.08 -23.04
C VAL A 231 -19.35 11.75 -21.74
N LYS A 232 -18.09 12.16 -21.65
CA LYS A 232 -17.57 12.88 -20.47
C LYS A 232 -18.17 14.26 -20.29
N ALA A 233 -18.45 14.99 -21.38
CA ALA A 233 -19.06 16.31 -21.33
C ALA A 233 -20.51 16.28 -20.77
N GLN A 234 -21.16 15.12 -20.80
CA GLN A 234 -22.50 14.90 -20.26
C GLN A 234 -22.49 14.48 -18.78
N GLY A 235 -21.32 14.12 -18.23
CA GLY A 235 -21.18 13.72 -16.84
C GLY A 235 -20.96 14.92 -15.92
N ASP A 236 -21.62 14.92 -14.75
CA ASP A 236 -21.23 15.79 -13.64
C ASP A 236 -20.00 15.19 -12.94
N ASP A 237 -18.82 15.66 -13.35
CA ASP A 237 -17.53 15.23 -12.81
C ASP A 237 -16.98 16.18 -11.74
N LYS A 238 -17.75 17.19 -11.30
CA LYS A 238 -17.26 18.23 -10.38
C LYS A 238 -16.73 17.64 -9.08
N SER A 239 -17.49 16.76 -8.45
CA SER A 239 -17.09 16.05 -7.23
C SER A 239 -15.81 15.24 -7.43
N TRP A 240 -15.67 14.59 -8.59
CA TRP A 240 -14.46 13.84 -8.95
C TRP A 240 -13.24 14.76 -9.13
N GLN A 241 -13.41 15.93 -9.74
CA GLN A 241 -12.35 16.92 -9.92
C GLN A 241 -11.90 17.55 -8.59
N GLU A 242 -12.84 17.79 -7.68
CA GLU A 242 -12.57 18.26 -6.32
C GLU A 242 -11.76 17.21 -5.53
N LEU A 243 -12.17 15.94 -5.61
CA LEU A 243 -11.43 14.81 -5.02
C LEU A 243 -10.03 14.66 -5.61
N ALA A 244 -9.87 14.81 -6.93
CA ALA A 244 -8.56 14.80 -7.58
C ALA A 244 -7.67 15.96 -7.12
N THR A 245 -8.25 17.12 -6.83
CA THR A 245 -7.54 18.29 -6.30
C THR A 245 -7.08 18.05 -4.87
N LEU A 246 -7.90 17.40 -4.04
CA LEU A 246 -7.51 16.97 -2.70
C LEU A 246 -6.44 15.87 -2.75
N ALA A 247 -6.56 14.89 -3.66
CA ALA A 247 -5.59 13.82 -3.84
C ALA A 247 -4.21 14.33 -4.28
N ALA A 248 -4.15 15.49 -4.94
CA ALA A 248 -2.89 16.16 -5.29
C ALA A 248 -2.10 16.64 -4.06
N LEU A 249 -2.72 16.66 -2.88
CA LEU A 249 -2.11 16.99 -1.58
C LEU A 249 -1.57 15.76 -0.86
N ASP A 250 -1.62 14.56 -1.46
CA ASP A 250 -1.02 13.33 -0.92
C ASP A 250 0.49 13.56 -0.65
N PRO A 251 1.01 13.11 0.51
CA PRO A 251 2.42 13.27 0.83
C PRO A 251 3.35 12.42 -0.05
N ARG A 252 2.84 11.38 -0.71
CA ARG A 252 3.59 10.46 -1.58
C ARG A 252 3.69 11.03 -2.99
N PRO A 253 4.90 11.09 -3.59
CA PRO A 253 5.13 11.82 -4.83
C PRO A 253 4.42 11.23 -6.05
N PHE A 254 4.25 9.91 -6.08
CA PHE A 254 3.63 9.23 -7.22
C PHE A 254 2.10 9.36 -7.26
N PRO A 255 1.34 9.03 -6.19
CA PRO A 255 -0.08 9.35 -6.10
C PRO A 255 -0.37 10.83 -6.35
N ALA A 256 0.35 11.73 -5.67
CA ALA A 256 0.18 13.18 -5.85
C ALA A 256 0.47 13.62 -7.29
N GLY A 257 1.47 13.03 -7.95
CA GLY A 257 1.82 13.32 -9.33
C GLY A 257 0.77 12.86 -10.33
N ASP A 258 0.12 11.72 -10.09
CA ASP A 258 -0.96 11.21 -10.94
C ASP A 258 -2.24 12.03 -10.72
N ALA A 259 -2.56 12.36 -9.47
CA ALA A 259 -3.61 13.31 -9.13
C ALA A 259 -3.38 14.67 -9.81
N LYS A 260 -2.22 15.32 -9.69
CA LYS A 260 -1.94 16.60 -10.38
C LYS A 260 -2.13 16.56 -11.90
N ARG A 261 -1.98 15.39 -12.50
CA ARG A 261 -2.13 15.17 -13.95
C ARG A 261 -3.55 14.80 -14.36
N TRP A 262 -4.51 14.72 -13.43
CA TRP A 262 -5.89 14.35 -13.70
C TRP A 262 -6.50 15.14 -14.87
N LYS A 263 -6.20 16.44 -15.01
CA LYS A 263 -6.71 17.29 -16.10
C LYS A 263 -6.31 16.81 -17.49
N ARG A 264 -5.15 16.15 -17.60
CA ARG A 264 -4.61 15.64 -18.88
C ARG A 264 -4.98 14.19 -19.11
N THR A 265 -5.06 13.40 -18.04
CA THR A 265 -5.27 11.97 -18.08
C THR A 265 -6.76 11.61 -18.07
N GLY A 266 -7.58 12.33 -17.31
CA GLY A 266 -9.04 12.13 -17.22
C GLY A 266 -9.44 11.00 -16.28
N TRP A 267 -10.61 10.39 -16.52
CA TRP A 267 -11.09 9.24 -15.75
C TRP A 267 -10.13 8.06 -15.96
N GLY A 268 -9.83 7.35 -14.89
CA GLY A 268 -8.71 6.40 -14.77
C GLY A 268 -7.50 7.00 -14.03
N SER A 269 -7.52 8.28 -13.68
CA SER A 269 -6.43 8.88 -12.89
C SER A 269 -6.47 8.45 -11.43
N ALA A 270 -7.66 8.22 -10.86
CA ALA A 270 -7.78 7.74 -9.49
C ALA A 270 -7.22 6.32 -9.38
N ARG A 271 -7.63 5.41 -10.28
CA ARG A 271 -7.08 4.04 -10.33
C ARG A 271 -5.58 4.02 -10.60
N LEU A 272 -5.07 4.90 -11.46
CA LEU A 272 -3.62 5.03 -11.71
C LEU A 272 -2.86 5.50 -10.44
N SER A 273 -3.42 6.44 -9.69
CA SER A 273 -2.90 6.89 -8.39
C SER A 273 -2.87 5.75 -7.38
N ALA A 274 -3.95 4.96 -7.30
CA ALA A 274 -4.03 3.80 -6.43
C ALA A 274 -3.00 2.72 -6.79
N VAL A 275 -2.77 2.45 -8.08
CA VAL A 275 -1.73 1.52 -8.53
C VAL A 275 -0.32 1.95 -8.10
N ALA A 276 -0.07 3.25 -7.96
CA ALA A 276 1.20 3.76 -7.46
C ALA A 276 1.49 3.36 -6.00
N LEU A 277 0.48 2.87 -5.26
CA LEU A 277 0.62 2.37 -3.90
C LEU A 277 1.23 0.97 -3.82
N GLY A 278 1.35 0.26 -4.95
CA GLY A 278 1.97 -1.06 -5.00
C GLY A 278 1.26 -2.08 -4.12
N GLU A 279 1.95 -2.65 -3.13
CA GLU A 279 1.38 -3.62 -2.18
C GLU A 279 0.25 -3.05 -1.30
N GLY A 280 0.20 -1.71 -1.15
CA GLY A 280 -0.93 -1.02 -0.53
C GLY A 280 -2.17 -0.93 -1.42
N ASN A 281 -2.13 -1.45 -2.66
CA ASN A 281 -3.28 -1.57 -3.54
C ASN A 281 -3.81 -3.02 -3.52
N PRO A 282 -5.08 -3.25 -3.14
CA PRO A 282 -5.66 -4.59 -3.06
C PRO A 282 -5.63 -5.36 -4.39
N GLU A 283 -5.87 -4.71 -5.54
CA GLU A 283 -5.83 -5.37 -6.85
C GLU A 283 -4.41 -5.84 -7.19
N VAL A 284 -3.38 -5.03 -6.92
CA VAL A 284 -1.98 -5.42 -7.12
C VAL A 284 -1.63 -6.60 -6.21
N LYS A 285 -2.02 -6.55 -4.93
CA LYS A 285 -1.79 -7.62 -3.95
C LYS A 285 -2.48 -8.94 -4.35
N GLU A 286 -3.72 -8.87 -4.83
CA GLU A 286 -4.47 -10.02 -5.34
C GLU A 286 -3.76 -10.62 -6.56
N ARG A 287 -3.33 -9.79 -7.53
CA ARG A 287 -2.59 -10.25 -8.71
C ARG A 287 -1.24 -10.85 -8.32
N MET A 288 -0.52 -10.26 -7.37
CA MET A 288 0.72 -10.84 -6.82
C MET A 288 0.48 -12.24 -6.28
N THR A 289 -0.59 -12.42 -5.49
CA THR A 289 -0.94 -13.70 -4.87
C THR A 289 -1.29 -14.75 -5.92
N LYS A 290 -2.19 -14.43 -6.85
CA LYS A 290 -2.58 -15.35 -7.94
C LYS A 290 -1.38 -15.78 -8.77
N ARG A 291 -0.52 -14.83 -9.16
CA ARG A 291 0.65 -15.13 -10.00
C ARG A 291 1.74 -15.89 -9.26
N ALA A 292 1.88 -15.70 -7.95
CA ALA A 292 2.77 -16.50 -7.12
C ALA A 292 2.30 -17.96 -7.00
N GLN A 293 0.99 -18.21 -7.01
CA GLN A 293 0.41 -19.57 -6.98
C GLN A 293 0.48 -20.31 -8.32
N THR A 294 0.70 -19.60 -9.43
CA THR A 294 0.74 -20.20 -10.78
C THR A 294 2.18 -20.46 -11.27
N ARG A 295 3.20 -20.09 -10.49
CA ARG A 295 4.62 -20.36 -10.75
C ARG A 295 5.06 -21.58 -9.97
#